data_AF-X1BAZ9-F1
#
_entry.id   AF-X1BAZ9-F1
#
_cell.length_a   1.000
_cell.length_b   1.000
_cell.length_c   1.000
_cell.angle_alpha   90.00
_cell.angle_beta   90.00
_cell.angle_gamma   90.00
#
_symmetry.space_group_name_H-M   'P 1'
#
loop_
_entity.id
_entity.type
_entity.pdbx_description
1 polymer ?
#
loop_
_entity_poly.entity_id
_entity_poly.type
_entity_poly.pdbx_seq_one_letter_code
_entity_poly.pdbx_strand_id
1 'polypeptide(L)'
;MDKSFADSLEAYHNEKSIGKILETAKQERDRLSRQLKNPIFDEFSELEDKDKSFRTNLNFLDSLTDILTEYENIINGNPTPVIPDKLSSDPSIKRVNNLIETVKKDLVKSINDQSEKLNETKKLITDEYKNWKDIFDDKKIKFQEQIKLLGGDSQILEEKRKLKLKEIEELENKLRIIKQKANQIKSINIARNKKLVELENIYKGYFKEREDKCKFFEKASNNKLKVTIKKSNI
;
A
#
# COMPACT_ATOMS: atom_id res chain seq x y z
N MET A 1 -1.45 9.97 13.01
CA MET A 1 -0.53 8.83 13.27
C MET A 1 -1.21 7.72 14.06
N ASP A 2 -1.85 8.01 15.21
CA ASP A 2 -2.55 6.97 15.98
C ASP A 2 -3.71 6.32 15.21
N LYS A 3 -4.49 7.11 14.46
CA LYS A 3 -5.52 6.58 13.56
C LYS A 3 -4.95 5.59 12.54
N SER A 4 -3.91 5.99 11.81
CA SER A 4 -3.24 5.13 10.83
C SER A 4 -2.65 3.86 11.44
N PHE A 5 -2.15 3.94 12.68
CA PHE A 5 -1.66 2.77 13.43
C PHE A 5 -2.81 1.83 13.80
N ALA A 6 -3.91 2.36 14.32
CA ALA A 6 -5.12 1.60 14.64
C ALA A 6 -5.69 0.93 13.39
N ASP A 7 -5.81 1.65 12.28
CA ASP A 7 -6.27 1.13 10.99
C ASP A 7 -5.36 -0.01 10.47
N SER A 8 -4.04 0.11 10.66
CA SER A 8 -3.07 -0.93 10.24
C SER A 8 -3.12 -2.17 11.15
N LEU A 9 -3.37 -1.98 12.44
CA LEU A 9 -3.53 -3.06 13.42
C LEU A 9 -4.83 -3.82 13.19
N GLU A 10 -5.92 -3.11 12.92
CA GLU A 10 -7.19 -3.69 12.50
C GLU A 10 -7.03 -4.47 11.18
N ALA A 11 -6.34 -3.89 10.19
CA ALA A 11 -6.04 -4.57 8.93
C ALA A 11 -5.26 -5.88 9.15
N TYR A 12 -4.24 -5.87 10.00
CA TYR A 12 -3.46 -7.07 10.35
C TYR A 12 -4.34 -8.20 10.94
N HIS A 13 -5.29 -7.86 11.81
CA HIS A 13 -6.22 -8.84 12.37
C HIS A 13 -7.25 -9.33 11.33
N ASN A 14 -7.74 -8.44 10.47
CA ASN A 14 -8.75 -8.75 9.47
C ASN A 14 -8.19 -9.56 8.29
N GLU A 15 -6.89 -9.47 7.99
CA GLU A 15 -6.23 -10.20 6.90
C GLU A 15 -6.52 -11.70 6.96
N LYS A 16 -6.31 -12.32 8.13
CA LYS A 16 -6.50 -13.76 8.31
C LYS A 16 -7.96 -14.18 8.18
N SER A 17 -8.89 -13.32 8.64
CA SER A 17 -10.33 -13.58 8.55
C SER A 17 -10.79 -13.56 7.09
N ILE A 18 -10.43 -12.53 6.34
CA ILE A 18 -10.78 -12.40 4.92
C ILE A 18 -10.10 -13.48 4.08
N GLY A 19 -8.86 -13.85 4.41
CA GLY A 19 -8.18 -14.98 3.78
C GLY A 19 -8.96 -16.30 3.92
N LYS A 20 -9.55 -16.58 5.10
CA LYS A 20 -10.40 -17.76 5.29
C LYS A 20 -11.68 -17.69 4.46
N ILE A 21 -12.34 -16.54 4.44
CA ILE A 21 -13.58 -16.35 3.65
C ILE A 21 -13.29 -16.57 2.16
N LEU A 22 -12.16 -16.04 1.67
CA LEU A 22 -11.71 -16.24 0.29
C LEU A 22 -11.49 -17.72 -0.03
N GLU A 23 -10.80 -18.47 0.83
CA GLU A 23 -10.58 -19.90 0.60
C GLU A 23 -11.89 -20.69 0.59
N THR A 24 -12.83 -20.39 1.50
CA THR A 24 -14.16 -21.01 1.47
C THR A 24 -14.92 -20.68 0.18
N ALA A 25 -14.85 -19.44 -0.30
CA ALA A 25 -15.50 -19.04 -1.55
C ALA A 25 -14.92 -19.78 -2.77
N LYS A 26 -13.58 -19.96 -2.82
CA LYS A 26 -12.91 -20.77 -3.85
C LYS A 26 -13.35 -22.23 -3.82
N GLN A 27 -13.41 -22.84 -2.64
CA GLN A 27 -13.87 -24.23 -2.50
C GLN A 27 -15.32 -24.41 -2.98
N GLU A 28 -16.21 -23.46 -2.68
CA GLU A 28 -17.60 -23.52 -3.13
C GLU A 28 -17.71 -23.32 -4.66
N ARG A 29 -16.89 -22.43 -5.26
CA ARG A 29 -16.77 -22.32 -6.72
C ARG A 29 -16.35 -23.64 -7.37
N ASP A 30 -15.35 -24.31 -6.80
CA ASP A 30 -14.84 -25.58 -7.33
C ASP A 30 -15.89 -26.69 -7.22
N ARG A 31 -16.64 -26.71 -6.12
CA ARG A 31 -17.78 -27.62 -5.94
C ARG A 31 -18.85 -27.38 -7.01
N LEU A 32 -19.24 -26.13 -7.25
CA LEU A 32 -20.22 -25.78 -8.29
C LEU A 32 -19.72 -26.18 -9.69
N SER A 33 -18.42 -25.98 -9.96
CA SER A 33 -17.80 -26.36 -11.24
C SER A 33 -17.86 -27.88 -11.46
N ARG A 34 -17.54 -28.68 -10.43
CA ARG A 34 -17.67 -30.16 -10.50
C ARG A 34 -19.11 -30.64 -10.69
N GLN A 35 -20.10 -29.90 -10.18
CA GLN A 35 -21.51 -30.24 -10.33
C GLN A 35 -22.01 -30.06 -11.77
N LEU A 36 -21.37 -29.20 -12.56
CA LEU A 36 -21.72 -28.97 -13.96
C LEU A 36 -21.33 -30.14 -14.90
N LYS A 37 -20.55 -31.13 -14.40
CA LYS A 37 -20.28 -32.46 -15.01
C LYS A 37 -20.15 -32.49 -16.55
N ASN A 38 -19.37 -31.58 -17.14
CA ASN A 38 -19.10 -31.62 -18.58
C ASN A 38 -17.67 -31.09 -18.85
N PRO A 39 -16.85 -31.79 -19.66
CA PRO A 39 -15.48 -31.39 -19.99
C PRO A 39 -15.32 -29.95 -20.48
N ILE A 40 -16.36 -29.38 -21.11
CA ILE A 40 -16.31 -27.99 -21.56
C ILE A 40 -16.18 -26.99 -20.42
N PHE A 41 -16.63 -27.34 -19.21
CA PHE A 41 -16.51 -26.48 -18.02
C PHE A 41 -15.08 -26.46 -17.50
N ASP A 42 -14.37 -27.59 -17.55
CA ASP A 42 -12.97 -27.65 -17.14
C ASP A 42 -12.10 -26.84 -18.12
N GLU A 43 -12.29 -27.05 -19.43
CA GLU A 43 -11.61 -26.25 -20.47
C GLU A 43 -11.89 -24.75 -20.34
N PHE A 44 -13.15 -24.37 -20.09
CA PHE A 44 -13.50 -22.96 -19.94
C PHE A 44 -12.98 -22.37 -18.63
N SER A 45 -12.94 -23.14 -17.54
CA SER A 45 -12.36 -22.70 -16.27
C SER A 45 -10.87 -22.38 -16.39
N GLU A 46 -10.11 -23.17 -17.15
CA GLU A 46 -8.70 -22.87 -17.44
C GLU A 46 -8.53 -21.54 -18.19
N LEU A 47 -9.42 -21.26 -19.14
CA LEU A 47 -9.44 -19.99 -19.86
C LEU A 47 -9.77 -18.82 -18.93
N GLU A 48 -10.71 -18.98 -18.00
CA GLU A 48 -11.02 -17.95 -16.99
C GLU A 48 -9.86 -17.72 -16.02
N ASP A 49 -9.16 -18.77 -15.60
CA ASP A 49 -7.97 -18.63 -14.75
C ASP A 49 -6.84 -17.91 -15.50
N LYS A 50 -6.69 -18.15 -16.81
CA LYS A 50 -5.75 -17.40 -17.67
C LYS A 50 -6.14 -15.92 -17.82
N ASP A 51 -7.42 -15.62 -18.05
CA ASP A 51 -7.94 -14.24 -18.09
C ASP A 51 -7.65 -13.49 -16.78
N LYS A 52 -7.95 -14.15 -15.66
CA LYS A 52 -7.67 -13.63 -14.33
C LYS A 52 -6.17 -13.41 -14.11
N SER A 53 -5.32 -14.31 -14.59
CA SER A 53 -3.86 -14.17 -14.48
C SER A 53 -3.36 -12.91 -15.21
N PHE A 54 -3.82 -12.65 -16.44
CA PHE A 54 -3.51 -11.42 -17.16
C PHE A 54 -3.94 -10.17 -16.39
N ARG A 55 -5.20 -10.12 -15.93
CA ARG A 55 -5.72 -8.99 -15.14
C ARG A 55 -4.92 -8.78 -13.85
N THR A 56 -4.55 -9.86 -13.17
CA THR A 56 -3.73 -9.82 -11.94
C THR A 56 -2.35 -9.24 -12.19
N ASN A 57 -1.69 -9.67 -13.27
CA ASN A 57 -0.36 -9.18 -13.65
C ASN A 57 -0.39 -7.70 -14.04
N LEU A 58 -1.39 -7.27 -14.81
CA LEU A 58 -1.57 -5.85 -15.17
C LEU A 58 -1.81 -4.98 -13.93
N ASN A 59 -2.69 -5.42 -13.03
CA ASN A 59 -2.96 -4.73 -11.76
C ASN A 59 -1.72 -4.65 -10.85
N PHE A 60 -0.84 -5.64 -10.91
CA PHE A 60 0.43 -5.61 -10.18
C PHE A 60 1.37 -4.54 -10.75
N LEU A 61 1.48 -4.45 -12.08
CA LEU A 61 2.26 -3.39 -12.72
C LEU A 61 1.70 -2.00 -12.38
N ASP A 62 0.38 -1.81 -12.37
CA ASP A 62 -0.23 -0.55 -11.92
C ASP A 62 0.16 -0.20 -10.48
N SER A 63 0.15 -1.18 -9.59
CA SER A 63 0.57 -0.97 -8.20
C SER A 63 2.04 -0.55 -8.09
N LEU A 64 2.91 -1.07 -8.96
CA LEU A 64 4.31 -0.66 -9.03
C LEU A 64 4.48 0.75 -9.61
N THR A 65 3.66 1.15 -10.60
CA THR A 65 3.61 2.53 -11.10
C THR A 65 3.26 3.51 -10.00
N ASP A 66 2.24 3.20 -9.20
CA ASP A 66 1.81 4.03 -8.07
C ASP A 66 2.95 4.21 -7.05
N ILE A 67 3.66 3.12 -6.73
CA ILE A 67 4.82 3.14 -5.82
C ILE A 67 5.95 4.04 -6.37
N LEU A 68 6.31 3.90 -7.65
CA LEU A 68 7.37 4.72 -8.26
C LEU A 68 6.98 6.21 -8.26
N THR A 69 5.71 6.51 -8.55
CA THR A 69 5.16 7.87 -8.51
C THR A 69 5.20 8.45 -7.10
N GLU A 70 4.88 7.66 -6.08
CA GLU A 70 4.98 8.07 -4.67
C GLU A 70 6.44 8.40 -4.30
N TYR A 71 7.40 7.55 -4.68
CA TYR A 71 8.82 7.80 -4.40
C TYR A 71 9.35 9.04 -5.13
N GLU A 72 8.96 9.26 -6.38
CA GLU A 72 9.32 10.47 -7.12
C GLU A 72 8.84 11.73 -6.38
N ASN A 73 7.58 11.73 -5.94
CA ASN A 73 7.00 12.82 -5.17
C ASN A 73 7.73 13.05 -3.83
N ILE A 74 8.09 11.98 -3.12
CA ILE A 74 8.85 12.06 -1.86
C ILE A 74 10.23 12.69 -2.08
N ILE A 75 10.94 12.28 -3.13
CA ILE A 75 12.29 12.81 -3.41
C ILE A 75 12.20 14.26 -3.87
N ASN A 76 11.29 14.58 -4.79
CA ASN A 76 11.11 15.94 -5.28
C ASN A 76 10.67 16.89 -4.17
N GLY A 77 9.76 16.46 -3.29
CA GLY A 77 9.25 17.22 -2.15
C GLY A 77 10.24 17.45 -1.01
N ASN A 78 11.37 16.73 -0.97
CA ASN A 78 12.43 16.95 0.02
C ASN A 78 13.49 17.92 -0.52
N PRO A 79 13.54 19.19 -0.08
CA PRO A 79 14.56 20.13 -0.55
C PRO A 79 15.96 19.71 -0.08
N THR A 80 16.98 20.08 -0.85
CA THR A 80 18.36 19.93 -0.41
C THR A 80 18.66 20.86 0.77
N PRO A 81 19.61 20.52 1.67
CA PRO A 81 19.96 21.38 2.79
C PRO A 81 20.40 22.77 2.33
N VAL A 82 19.81 23.83 2.90
CA VAL A 82 20.18 25.21 2.57
C VAL A 82 21.55 25.52 3.16
N ILE A 83 22.45 26.05 2.33
CA ILE A 83 23.77 26.53 2.78
C ILE A 83 23.55 27.83 3.58
N PRO A 84 23.99 27.92 4.86
CA PRO A 84 23.90 29.16 5.63
C PRO A 84 24.68 30.30 4.95
N ASP A 85 24.16 31.53 4.99
CA ASP A 85 24.78 32.69 4.31
C ASP A 85 26.26 32.88 4.67
N LYS A 86 26.61 32.64 5.93
CA LYS A 86 27.99 32.73 6.46
C LYS A 86 28.96 31.74 5.79
N LEU A 87 28.46 30.62 5.27
CA LEU A 87 29.21 29.56 4.61
C LEU A 87 28.96 29.50 3.10
N SER A 88 28.14 30.41 2.57
CA SER A 88 27.75 30.45 1.16
C SER A 88 28.92 30.61 0.19
N SER A 89 30.05 31.16 0.65
CA SER A 89 31.27 31.34 -0.15
C SER A 89 32.29 30.23 0.02
N ASP A 90 32.08 29.29 0.97
CA ASP A 90 33.02 28.20 1.24
C ASP A 90 33.02 27.18 0.08
N PRO A 91 34.16 26.96 -0.61
CA PRO A 91 34.23 26.03 -1.74
C PRO A 91 33.96 24.56 -1.38
N SER A 92 34.32 24.14 -0.17
CA SER A 92 34.10 22.77 0.30
C SER A 92 32.61 22.53 0.55
N ILE A 93 31.92 23.48 1.17
CA ILE A 93 30.47 23.41 1.39
C ILE A 93 29.70 23.41 0.06
N LYS A 94 30.11 24.24 -0.91
CA LYS A 94 29.54 24.20 -2.27
C LYS A 94 29.70 22.84 -2.94
N ARG A 95 30.90 22.22 -2.86
CA ARG A 95 31.13 20.89 -3.42
C ARG A 95 30.24 19.83 -2.79
N VAL A 96 30.10 19.84 -1.46
CA VAL A 96 29.20 18.90 -0.76
C VAL A 96 27.76 19.09 -1.20
N ASN A 97 27.27 20.33 -1.26
CA ASN A 97 25.91 20.60 -1.73
C ASN A 97 25.69 20.14 -3.18
N ASN A 98 26.66 20.38 -4.07
CA ASN A 98 26.60 19.90 -5.45
C ASN A 98 26.53 18.36 -5.51
N LEU A 99 27.31 17.64 -4.67
CA LEU A 99 27.23 16.18 -4.60
C LEU A 99 25.83 15.71 -4.15
N ILE A 100 25.24 16.38 -3.16
CA ILE A 100 23.88 16.07 -2.69
C ILE A 100 22.85 16.31 -3.82
N GLU A 101 22.97 17.42 -4.56
CA GLU A 101 22.11 17.72 -5.69
C GLU A 101 22.26 16.70 -6.83
N THR A 102 23.49 16.26 -7.14
CA THR A 102 23.75 15.21 -8.12
C THR A 102 23.09 13.90 -7.69
N VAL A 103 23.28 13.46 -6.45
CA VAL A 103 22.65 12.24 -5.93
C VAL A 103 21.12 12.33 -6.04
N LYS A 104 20.52 13.48 -5.69
CA LYS A 104 19.08 13.70 -5.84
C LYS A 104 18.63 13.57 -7.31
N LYS A 105 19.35 14.18 -8.25
CA LYS A 105 19.05 14.09 -9.69
C LYS A 105 19.18 12.67 -10.21
N ASP A 106 20.22 11.94 -9.81
CA ASP A 106 20.45 10.55 -10.22
C ASP A 106 19.35 9.61 -9.70
N LEU A 107 18.87 9.83 -8.47
CA LEU A 107 17.73 9.08 -7.93
C LEU A 107 16.44 9.33 -8.73
N VAL A 108 16.11 10.59 -9.04
CA VAL A 108 14.93 10.92 -9.85
C VAL A 108 15.06 10.31 -11.25
N LYS A 109 16.23 10.41 -11.88
CA LYS A 109 16.48 9.79 -13.18
C LYS A 109 16.28 8.27 -13.12
N SER A 110 16.82 7.60 -12.11
CA SER A 110 16.65 6.16 -11.95
C SER A 110 15.18 5.76 -11.77
N ILE A 111 14.36 6.57 -11.11
CA ILE A 111 12.92 6.31 -10.99
C ILE A 111 12.25 6.42 -12.37
N ASN A 112 12.55 7.48 -13.12
CA ASN A 112 11.99 7.69 -14.45
C ASN A 112 12.35 6.56 -15.43
N ASP A 113 13.61 6.13 -15.43
CA ASP A 113 14.09 5.03 -16.27
C ASP A 113 13.36 3.70 -15.94
N GLN A 114 13.00 3.47 -14.67
CA GLN A 114 12.23 2.29 -14.27
C GLN A 114 10.75 2.42 -14.59
N SER A 115 10.17 3.62 -14.45
CA SER A 115 8.80 3.91 -14.85
C SER A 115 8.60 3.69 -16.37
N GLU A 116 9.57 4.08 -17.19
CA GLU A 116 9.54 3.82 -18.64
C GLU A 116 9.54 2.33 -18.96
N LYS A 117 10.50 1.56 -18.39
CA LYS A 117 10.55 0.09 -18.55
C LYS A 117 9.27 -0.61 -18.11
N LEU A 118 8.67 -0.12 -17.03
CA LEU A 118 7.43 -0.66 -16.52
C LEU A 118 6.27 -0.40 -17.50
N ASN A 119 6.18 0.80 -18.08
CA ASN A 119 5.19 1.13 -19.10
C ASN A 119 5.37 0.30 -20.37
N GLU A 120 6.61 0.10 -20.83
CA GLU A 120 6.92 -0.79 -21.96
C GLU A 120 6.48 -2.23 -21.68
N THR A 121 6.80 -2.76 -20.50
CA THR A 121 6.41 -4.11 -20.08
C THR A 121 4.89 -4.25 -20.00
N LYS A 122 4.21 -3.24 -19.43
CA LYS A 122 2.75 -3.19 -19.36
C LYS A 122 2.12 -3.20 -20.75
N LYS A 123 2.69 -2.47 -21.70
CA LYS A 123 2.24 -2.46 -23.10
C LYS A 123 2.38 -3.85 -23.72
N LEU A 124 3.53 -4.50 -23.59
CA LEU A 124 3.74 -5.86 -24.11
C LEU A 124 2.72 -6.87 -23.56
N ILE A 125 2.45 -6.83 -22.26
CA ILE A 125 1.46 -7.73 -21.64
C ILE A 125 0.03 -7.39 -22.09
N THR A 126 -0.28 -6.11 -22.27
CA THR A 126 -1.59 -5.66 -22.77
C THR A 126 -1.82 -6.11 -24.21
N ASP A 127 -0.80 -6.01 -25.06
CA ASP A 127 -0.85 -6.46 -26.44
C ASP A 127 -1.03 -7.99 -26.51
N GLU A 128 -0.28 -8.75 -25.70
CA GLU A 128 -0.44 -10.20 -25.58
C GLU A 128 -1.84 -10.59 -25.10
N TYR A 129 -2.34 -9.91 -24.07
CA TYR A 129 -3.68 -10.14 -23.55
C TYR A 129 -4.75 -9.85 -24.60
N LYS A 130 -4.62 -8.73 -25.34
CA LYS A 130 -5.55 -8.36 -26.40
C LYS A 130 -5.57 -9.41 -27.52
N ASN A 131 -4.41 -9.88 -27.96
CA ASN A 131 -4.30 -10.91 -29.00
C ASN A 131 -4.95 -12.23 -28.56
N TRP A 132 -4.81 -12.59 -27.28
CA TRP A 132 -5.44 -13.78 -26.73
C TRP A 132 -6.94 -13.60 -26.43
N LYS A 133 -7.40 -12.36 -26.20
CA LYS A 133 -8.75 -12.05 -25.74
C LYS A 133 -9.84 -12.49 -26.72
N ASP A 134 -9.58 -12.37 -28.02
CA ASP A 134 -10.53 -12.78 -29.06
C ASP A 134 -10.81 -14.29 -28.97
N ILE A 135 -9.78 -15.10 -28.73
CA ILE A 135 -9.91 -16.56 -28.53
C ILE A 135 -10.75 -16.86 -27.29
N PHE A 136 -10.52 -16.12 -26.20
CA PHE A 136 -11.29 -16.25 -24.98
C PHE A 136 -12.77 -15.93 -25.20
N ASP A 137 -13.08 -14.84 -25.90
CA ASP A 137 -14.46 -14.41 -26.14
C ASP A 137 -15.22 -15.39 -27.04
N ASP A 138 -14.59 -15.92 -28.08
CA ASP A 138 -15.16 -16.96 -28.92
C ASP A 138 -15.50 -18.24 -28.11
N LYS A 139 -14.58 -18.67 -27.25
CA LYS A 139 -14.78 -19.85 -26.38
C LYS A 139 -15.85 -19.59 -25.33
N LYS A 140 -15.94 -18.37 -24.80
CA LYS A 140 -16.98 -17.95 -23.86
C LYS A 140 -18.38 -17.96 -24.48
N ILE A 141 -18.52 -17.55 -25.74
CA ILE A 141 -19.79 -17.62 -26.46
C ILE A 141 -20.22 -19.09 -26.59
N LYS A 142 -19.34 -19.97 -27.08
CA LYS A 142 -19.61 -21.41 -27.23
C LYS A 142 -19.99 -22.07 -25.90
N PHE A 143 -19.31 -21.70 -24.82
CA PHE A 143 -19.62 -22.17 -23.48
C PHE A 143 -21.03 -21.76 -23.03
N GLN A 144 -21.40 -20.49 -23.23
CA GLN A 144 -22.73 -19.99 -22.89
C GLN A 144 -23.84 -20.65 -23.71
N GLU A 145 -23.59 -20.93 -24.99
CA GLU A 145 -24.49 -21.70 -25.84
C GLU A 145 -24.70 -23.11 -25.31
N GLN A 146 -23.62 -23.79 -24.89
CA GLN A 146 -23.74 -25.12 -24.28
C GLN A 146 -24.54 -25.12 -22.97
N ILE A 147 -24.33 -24.14 -22.10
CA ILE A 147 -25.14 -23.99 -20.87
C ILE A 147 -26.63 -23.80 -21.21
N LYS A 148 -26.93 -23.03 -22.26
CA LYS A 148 -28.32 -22.86 -22.71
C LYS A 148 -28.92 -24.15 -23.26
N LEU A 149 -28.14 -24.93 -24.02
CA LEU A 149 -28.56 -26.23 -24.54
C LEU A 149 -28.82 -27.25 -23.41
N LEU A 150 -27.98 -27.26 -22.39
CA LEU A 150 -28.15 -28.13 -21.21
C LEU A 150 -29.42 -27.74 -20.41
N GLY A 151 -29.73 -26.44 -20.34
CA GLY A 151 -30.92 -25.92 -19.69
C GLY A 151 -31.02 -26.23 -18.19
N GLY A 152 -32.18 -25.89 -17.59
CA GLY A 152 -32.56 -26.27 -16.23
C GLY A 152 -31.51 -25.97 -15.17
N ASP A 153 -31.12 -26.99 -14.41
CA ASP A 153 -30.18 -26.89 -13.29
C ASP A 153 -28.79 -26.37 -13.69
N SER A 154 -28.35 -26.60 -14.95
CA SER A 154 -27.02 -26.16 -15.41
C SER A 154 -26.92 -24.64 -15.49
N GLN A 155 -28.01 -23.96 -15.87
CA GLN A 155 -28.06 -22.49 -15.88
C GLN A 155 -27.98 -21.92 -14.46
N ILE A 156 -28.73 -22.51 -13.53
CA ILE A 156 -28.75 -22.10 -12.12
C ILE A 156 -27.38 -22.31 -11.47
N LEU A 157 -26.72 -23.44 -11.74
CA LEU A 157 -25.37 -23.73 -11.23
C LEU A 157 -24.34 -22.75 -11.77
N GLU A 158 -24.40 -22.41 -13.06
CA GLU A 158 -23.49 -21.42 -13.66
C GLU A 158 -23.72 -20.01 -13.10
N GLU A 159 -24.98 -19.59 -12.91
CA GLU A 159 -25.27 -18.29 -12.27
C GLU A 159 -24.68 -18.21 -10.86
N LYS A 160 -24.84 -19.26 -10.06
CA LYS A 160 -24.20 -19.36 -8.73
C LYS A 160 -22.67 -19.31 -8.83
N ARG A 161 -22.09 -20.00 -9.82
CA ARG A 161 -20.64 -20.01 -10.05
C ARG A 161 -20.13 -18.60 -10.41
N LYS A 162 -20.83 -17.87 -11.28
CA LYS A 162 -20.50 -16.47 -11.62
C LYS A 162 -20.58 -15.53 -10.42
N LEU A 163 -21.60 -15.68 -9.58
CA LEU A 163 -21.69 -14.91 -8.33
C LEU A 163 -20.51 -15.20 -7.40
N LYS A 164 -20.11 -16.47 -7.27
CA LYS A 164 -18.93 -16.85 -6.48
C LYS A 164 -17.63 -16.34 -7.08
N LEU A 165 -17.47 -16.34 -8.40
CA LEU A 165 -16.31 -15.74 -9.07
C LEU A 165 -16.20 -14.24 -8.74
N LYS A 166 -17.32 -13.50 -8.82
CA LYS A 166 -17.35 -12.08 -8.46
C LYS A 166 -17.00 -11.86 -6.99
N GLU A 167 -17.55 -12.67 -6.08
CA GLU A 167 -17.22 -12.61 -4.65
C GLU A 167 -15.73 -12.87 -4.39
N ILE A 168 -15.13 -13.84 -5.09
CA ILE A 168 -13.69 -14.14 -5.01
C ILE A 168 -12.86 -12.92 -5.45
N GLU A 169 -13.21 -12.29 -6.57
CA GLU A 169 -12.49 -11.10 -7.06
C GLU A 169 -12.57 -9.94 -6.06
N GLU A 170 -13.75 -9.69 -5.48
CA GLU A 170 -13.95 -8.67 -4.45
C GLU A 170 -13.13 -8.96 -3.19
N LEU A 171 -13.12 -10.21 -2.73
CA LEU A 171 -12.35 -10.66 -1.56
C LEU A 171 -10.84 -10.59 -1.80
N GLU A 172 -10.36 -10.93 -3.00
CA GLU A 172 -8.95 -10.82 -3.37
C GLU A 172 -8.49 -9.37 -3.41
N ASN A 173 -9.28 -8.48 -4.00
CA ASN A 173 -8.98 -7.05 -3.99
C ASN A 173 -8.96 -6.50 -2.55
N LYS A 174 -9.95 -6.87 -1.74
CA LYS A 174 -10.02 -6.48 -0.32
C LYS A 174 -8.80 -6.99 0.46
N LEU A 175 -8.42 -8.25 0.25
CA LEU A 175 -7.25 -8.87 0.88
C LEU A 175 -5.96 -8.15 0.47
N ARG A 176 -5.80 -7.79 -0.81
CA ARG A 176 -4.65 -7.02 -1.30
C ARG A 176 -4.52 -5.68 -0.58
N ILE A 177 -5.60 -4.90 -0.50
CA ILE A 177 -5.62 -3.59 0.17
C ILE A 177 -5.30 -3.75 1.67
N ILE A 178 -5.87 -4.77 2.31
CA ILE A 178 -5.64 -5.04 3.73
C ILE A 178 -4.20 -5.46 3.99
N LYS A 179 -3.61 -6.31 3.14
CA LYS A 179 -2.19 -6.68 3.22
C LYS A 179 -1.27 -5.47 3.10
N GLN A 180 -1.55 -4.57 2.15
CA GLN A 180 -0.77 -3.34 2.01
C GLN A 180 -0.79 -2.51 3.30
N LYS A 181 -1.97 -2.32 3.91
CA LYS A 181 -2.11 -1.60 5.19
C LYS A 181 -1.44 -2.34 6.36
N ALA A 182 -1.62 -3.66 6.45
CA ALA A 182 -1.02 -4.49 7.48
C ALA A 182 0.51 -4.41 7.45
N ASN A 183 1.12 -4.41 6.25
CA ASN A 183 2.57 -4.30 6.09
C ASN A 183 3.15 -2.95 6.55
N GLN A 184 2.34 -1.89 6.57
CA GLN A 184 2.77 -0.57 7.03
C GLN A 184 2.87 -0.47 8.56
N ILE A 185 2.31 -1.43 9.32
CA ILE A 185 2.20 -1.36 10.79
C ILE A 185 3.56 -1.08 11.48
N LYS A 186 4.62 -1.74 11.02
CA LYS A 186 5.97 -1.60 11.61
C LYS A 186 6.52 -0.20 11.37
N SER A 187 6.41 0.31 10.15
CA SER A 187 6.90 1.64 9.78
C SER A 187 6.16 2.76 10.54
N ILE A 188 4.83 2.64 10.64
CA ILE A 188 3.98 3.60 11.36
C ILE A 188 4.30 3.55 12.86
N ASN A 189 4.49 2.36 13.44
CA ASN A 189 4.86 2.23 14.85
C ASN A 189 6.21 2.89 15.17
N ILE A 190 7.21 2.72 14.29
CA ILE A 190 8.52 3.38 14.45
C ILE A 190 8.36 4.90 14.40
N ALA A 191 7.65 5.43 13.40
CA ALA A 191 7.41 6.87 13.26
C ALA A 191 6.64 7.45 14.46
N ARG A 192 5.61 6.73 14.93
CA ARG A 192 4.83 7.08 16.12
C ARG A 192 5.71 7.15 17.37
N ASN A 193 6.51 6.11 17.62
CA ASN A 193 7.37 6.08 18.81
C ASN A 193 8.44 7.18 18.78
N LYS A 194 9.00 7.48 17.60
CA LYS A 194 9.91 8.63 17.44
C LYS A 194 9.23 9.94 17.84
N LYS A 195 7.99 10.16 17.41
CA LYS A 195 7.22 11.37 17.76
C LYS A 195 6.86 11.45 19.24
N LEU A 196 6.55 10.32 19.87
CA LEU A 196 6.33 10.27 21.32
C LEU A 196 7.59 10.65 22.09
N VAL A 197 8.76 10.15 21.67
CA VAL A 197 10.05 10.52 22.27
C VAL A 197 10.36 12.00 22.05
N GLU A 198 10.12 12.54 20.85
CA GLU A 198 10.27 13.97 20.57
C GLU A 198 9.36 14.82 21.49
N LEU A 199 8.10 14.42 21.64
CA LEU A 199 7.14 15.10 22.51
C LEU A 199 7.58 15.06 23.99
N GLU A 200 8.03 13.90 24.46
CA GLU A 200 8.54 13.73 25.82
C GLU A 200 9.76 14.62 26.08
N ASN A 201 10.67 14.71 25.11
CA ASN A 201 11.85 15.56 25.20
C ASN A 201 11.49 17.05 25.24
N ILE A 202 10.55 17.49 24.40
CA ILE A 202 10.05 18.87 24.40
C ILE A 202 9.40 19.19 25.76
N TYR A 203 8.58 18.29 26.29
CA TYR A 203 7.91 18.49 27.57
C TYR A 203 8.91 18.53 28.73
N LYS A 204 9.93 17.65 28.73
CA LYS A 204 11.04 17.69 29.68
C LYS A 204 11.81 19.01 29.62
N GLY A 205 12.12 19.49 28.42
CA GLY A 205 12.80 20.77 28.20
C GLY A 205 11.99 21.96 28.73
N TYR A 206 10.71 22.04 28.35
CA TYR A 206 9.79 23.07 28.83
C TYR A 206 9.62 23.05 30.36
N PHE A 207 9.47 21.85 30.95
CA PHE A 207 9.34 21.72 32.40
C PHE A 207 10.62 22.18 33.12
N LYS A 208 11.79 21.78 32.61
CA LYS A 208 13.08 22.20 33.17
C LYS A 208 13.26 23.72 33.10
N GLU A 209 12.92 24.34 31.97
CA GLU A 209 13.02 25.80 31.83
C GLU A 209 12.12 26.54 32.83
N ARG A 210 10.91 26.02 33.09
CA ARG A 210 10.02 26.57 34.11
C ARG A 210 10.57 26.38 35.52
N GLU A 211 11.12 25.21 35.81
CA GLU A 211 11.77 24.93 37.10
C GLU A 211 12.93 25.91 37.35
N ASP A 212 13.77 26.14 36.34
CA ASP A 212 14.89 27.08 36.39
C ASP A 212 14.41 28.53 36.59
N LYS A 213 13.33 28.95 35.92
CA LYS A 213 12.69 30.26 36.14
C LYS A 213 12.14 30.40 37.56
N CYS A 214 11.47 29.38 38.09
CA CYS A 214 10.99 29.41 39.47
C CYS A 214 12.15 29.53 40.46
N LYS A 215 13.20 28.73 40.32
CA LYS A 215 14.43 28.84 41.14
C LYS A 215 15.06 30.23 41.06
N PHE A 216 15.07 30.84 39.88
CA PHE A 216 15.56 32.21 39.70
C PHE A 216 14.73 33.21 40.52
N PHE A 217 13.40 33.17 40.45
CA PHE A 217 12.52 34.08 41.21
C PHE A 217 12.59 33.84 42.72
N GLU A 218 12.69 32.59 43.17
CA GLU A 218 12.87 32.27 44.59
C GLU A 218 14.17 32.88 45.13
N LYS A 219 15.29 32.71 44.40
CA LYS A 219 16.58 33.33 44.74
C LYS A 219 16.51 34.86 44.73
N ALA A 220 15.92 35.46 43.70
CA ALA A 220 15.77 36.92 43.59
C ALA A 220 14.92 37.51 44.72
N SER A 221 14.03 36.72 45.31
CA SER A 221 13.20 37.12 46.46
C SER A 221 13.86 36.92 47.83
N ASN A 222 15.14 36.51 47.88
CA ASN A 222 15.80 36.03 49.11
C ASN A 222 15.00 34.92 49.81
N ASN A 223 14.43 33.99 49.03
CA ASN A 223 13.59 32.88 49.50
C ASN A 223 12.33 33.29 50.28
N LYS A 224 11.87 34.54 50.12
CA LYS A 224 10.59 35.00 50.69
C LYS A 224 9.38 34.45 49.91
N LEU A 225 9.56 34.16 48.63
CA LEU A 225 8.60 33.45 47.77
C LEU A 225 9.01 31.99 47.63
N LYS A 226 8.03 31.07 47.70
CA LYS A 226 8.18 29.66 47.32
C LYS A 226 7.20 29.34 46.20
N VAL A 227 7.71 28.86 45.07
CA VAL A 227 6.91 28.56 43.88
C VAL A 227 7.05 27.10 43.53
N THR A 228 5.95 26.35 43.62
CA THR A 228 5.92 24.91 43.33
C THR A 228 5.27 24.64 41.98
N ILE A 229 5.96 23.91 41.10
CA ILE A 229 5.39 23.45 39.83
C ILE A 229 5.02 21.97 39.97
N LYS A 230 3.76 21.64 39.67
CA LYS A 230 3.33 20.25 39.52
C LYS A 230 3.55 19.81 38.08
N LYS A 231 4.20 18.66 37.91
CA LYS A 231 4.32 17.99 36.62
C LYS A 231 2.96 17.34 36.30
N SER A 232 2.35 17.69 35.17
CA SER A 232 1.27 16.86 34.63
C SER A 232 1.89 15.70 33.87
N ASN A 233 1.41 14.49 34.13
CA ASN A 233 1.79 13.33 33.33
C ASN A 233 0.99 13.36 32.02
N ILE A 234 1.68 13.12 30.90
CA ILE A 234 1.11 12.81 29.58
C ILE A 234 1.27 11.30 29.39
#